data_AF-A0A2D0KNM6-F1
#
_entry.id   AF-A0A2D0KNM6-F1
#
_cell.length_a   1.000
_cell.length_b   1.000
_cell.length_c   1.000
_cell.angle_alpha   90.00
_cell.angle_beta   90.00
_cell.angle_gamma   90.00
#
_symmetry.space_group_name_H-M   'P 1'
#
loop_
_entity.id
_entity.type
_entity.pdbx_description
1 polymer ?
#
loop_
_entity_poly.entity_id
_entity_poly.type
_entity_poly.pdbx_seq_one_letter_code
_entity_poly.pdbx_strand_id
1 'polypeptide(L)'
;MPALSEYSNVTNTVFNILDKKGYNIWYNNKLDMYCAEKDGWDFMADSPCGLLGIISIYEFKKPDKYQEYWWRDEEKDLLEGLSNIPPEYTSVIYKK
;
A
#
# COMPACT_ATOMS: atom_id res chain seq x y z
N MET A 1 -0.15 10.01 20.24
CA MET A 1 0.77 8.91 19.91
C MET A 1 1.64 9.38 18.76
N PRO A 2 2.97 9.50 18.90
CA PRO A 2 3.84 9.84 17.77
C PRO A 2 3.97 8.59 16.90
N ALA A 3 3.03 8.45 15.98
CA ALA A 3 2.99 7.37 15.01
C ALA A 3 2.90 7.99 13.61
N LEU A 4 3.57 7.37 12.65
CA LEU A 4 3.22 7.58 11.25
C LEU A 4 1.84 6.96 11.04
N SER A 5 0.87 7.78 10.70
CA SER A 5 -0.49 7.36 10.39
C SER A 5 -0.92 7.94 9.06
N GLU A 6 -1.92 7.33 8.44
CA GLU A 6 -2.52 7.90 7.25
C GLU A 6 -3.17 9.26 7.58
N TYR A 7 -2.61 10.31 6.98
CA TYR A 7 -3.08 11.68 7.11
C TYR A 7 -2.58 12.49 5.91
N SER A 8 -3.11 13.70 5.72
CA SER A 8 -2.84 14.53 4.53
C SER A 8 -1.36 14.83 4.28
N ASN A 9 -0.53 14.84 5.33
CA ASN A 9 0.92 15.05 5.22
C ASN A 9 1.67 13.82 4.66
N VAL A 10 1.10 12.61 4.71
CA VAL A 10 1.70 11.40 4.14
C VAL A 10 1.37 11.27 2.65
N THR A 11 0.22 11.78 2.20
CA THR A 11 -0.23 11.71 0.80
C THR A 11 0.83 12.16 -0.21
N ASN A 12 1.44 13.33 -0.01
CA ASN A 12 2.48 13.82 -0.91
C ASN A 12 3.73 12.93 -0.88
N THR A 13 4.07 12.36 0.27
CA THR A 13 5.20 11.43 0.38
C THR A 13 4.96 10.18 -0.44
N VAL A 14 3.75 9.62 -0.43
CA VAL A 14 3.36 8.49 -1.27
C VAL A 14 3.56 8.82 -2.75
N PHE A 15 3.02 9.94 -3.24
CA PHE A 15 3.14 10.28 -4.66
C PHE A 15 4.59 10.50 -5.09
N ASN A 16 5.42 11.13 -4.24
CA ASN A 16 6.86 11.24 -4.52
C ASN A 16 7.57 9.89 -4.60
N ILE A 17 7.16 8.89 -3.79
CA ILE A 17 7.72 7.54 -3.87
C ILE A 17 7.34 6.89 -5.20
N LEU A 18 6.06 6.95 -5.57
CA LEU A 18 5.55 6.33 -6.79
C LEU A 18 6.13 7.00 -8.05
N ASP A 19 6.23 8.32 -8.08
CA ASP A 19 6.86 9.08 -9.17
C ASP A 19 8.33 8.68 -9.36
N LYS A 20 9.11 8.64 -8.26
CA LYS A 20 10.52 8.19 -8.30
C LYS A 20 10.68 6.73 -8.72
N LYS A 21 9.67 5.90 -8.50
CA LYS A 21 9.63 4.51 -8.97
C LYS A 21 9.20 4.40 -10.44
N GLY A 22 8.82 5.49 -11.09
CA GLY A 22 8.44 5.56 -12.50
C GLY A 22 6.98 5.20 -12.77
N TYR A 23 6.09 5.37 -11.80
CA TYR A 23 4.65 5.17 -11.99
C TYR A 23 4.00 6.44 -12.55
N ASN A 24 3.09 6.27 -13.51
CA ASN A 24 2.15 7.31 -13.91
C ASN A 24 1.01 7.34 -12.89
N ILE A 25 0.74 8.47 -12.24
CA ILE A 25 -0.25 8.59 -11.14
C ILE A 25 -1.36 9.55 -11.55
N TRP A 26 -2.62 9.21 -11.27
CA TRP A 26 -3.74 10.12 -11.46
C TRP A 26 -4.87 9.87 -10.46
N TYR A 27 -5.77 10.84 -10.34
CA TYR A 27 -7.03 10.67 -9.61
C TYR A 27 -8.18 10.40 -10.60
N ASN A 28 -8.94 9.35 -10.37
CA ASN A 28 -10.11 9.03 -11.18
C ASN A 28 -11.38 9.57 -10.52
N ASN A 29 -11.82 10.74 -10.96
CA ASN A 29 -13.03 11.40 -10.43
C ASN A 29 -14.33 10.58 -10.58
N LYS A 30 -14.40 9.65 -11.54
CA LYS A 30 -15.62 8.83 -11.74
C LYS A 30 -15.73 7.71 -10.71
N LEU A 31 -14.58 7.18 -10.31
CA LEU A 31 -14.51 6.07 -9.34
C LEU A 31 -14.19 6.57 -7.93
N ASP A 32 -13.80 7.83 -7.78
CA ASP A 32 -13.33 8.42 -6.53
C ASP A 32 -12.12 7.66 -5.95
N MET A 33 -11.16 7.35 -6.83
CA MET A 33 -10.01 6.47 -6.53
C MET A 33 -8.70 7.10 -6.99
N TYR A 34 -7.63 6.82 -6.26
CA TYR A 34 -6.26 7.05 -6.70
C TYR A 34 -5.81 5.89 -7.57
N CYS A 35 -5.17 6.21 -8.69
CA CYS A 35 -4.73 5.23 -9.66
C CYS A 35 -3.25 5.40 -9.98
N ALA A 36 -2.62 4.31 -10.37
CA ALA A 36 -1.29 4.32 -10.96
C ALA A 36 -1.15 3.28 -12.06
N GLU A 37 -0.22 3.51 -12.99
CA GLU A 37 0.15 2.57 -14.04
C GLU A 37 1.67 2.51 -14.17
N LYS A 38 2.18 1.31 -14.42
CA LYS A 38 3.56 1.09 -14.86
C LYS A 38 3.70 -0.20 -15.64
N ASP A 39 4.39 -0.15 -16.77
CA ASP A 39 4.75 -1.30 -17.61
C ASP A 39 3.53 -2.16 -17.99
N GLY A 40 2.37 -1.52 -18.18
CA GLY A 40 1.11 -2.19 -18.54
C GLY A 40 0.31 -2.77 -17.37
N TRP A 41 0.77 -2.59 -16.14
CA TRP A 41 0.02 -2.95 -14.93
C TRP A 41 -0.68 -1.73 -14.34
N ASP A 42 -1.96 -1.86 -14.05
CA ASP A 42 -2.79 -0.83 -13.44
C ASP A 42 -3.11 -1.13 -11.97
N PHE A 43 -3.18 -0.07 -11.18
CA PHE A 43 -3.40 -0.12 -9.74
C PHE A 43 -4.43 0.93 -9.35
N MET A 44 -5.30 0.60 -8.39
CA MET A 44 -6.25 1.56 -7.83
C MET A 44 -6.48 1.30 -6.34
N ALA A 45 -6.73 2.37 -5.59
CA ALA A 45 -7.15 2.32 -4.20
C ALA A 45 -7.91 3.60 -3.83
N ASP A 46 -8.70 3.52 -2.77
CA ASP A 46 -9.47 4.62 -2.19
C ASP A 46 -8.60 5.59 -1.37
N SER A 47 -7.36 5.20 -1.07
CA SER A 47 -6.41 6.02 -0.33
C SER A 47 -5.01 6.00 -0.95
N PRO A 48 -4.20 7.06 -0.78
CA PRO A 48 -2.82 7.06 -1.25
C PRO A 48 -1.98 5.94 -0.60
N CYS A 49 -2.10 5.74 0.71
CA CYS A 49 -1.37 4.65 1.38
C CYS A 49 -1.84 3.27 0.90
N GLY A 50 -3.14 3.11 0.62
CA GLY A 50 -3.69 1.92 -0.01
C GLY A 50 -3.09 1.67 -1.38
N LEU A 51 -2.96 2.70 -2.22
CA LEU A 51 -2.35 2.60 -3.56
C LEU A 51 -0.89 2.14 -3.46
N LEU A 52 -0.12 2.74 -2.54
CA LEU A 52 1.25 2.30 -2.27
C LEU A 52 1.31 0.85 -1.78
N GLY A 53 0.35 0.41 -0.95
CA GLY A 53 0.22 -0.95 -0.46
C GLY A 53 -0.02 -1.96 -1.58
N ILE A 54 -0.98 -1.71 -2.46
CA ILE A 54 -1.29 -2.57 -3.62
C ILE A 54 -0.08 -2.67 -4.56
N ILE A 55 0.58 -1.55 -4.84
CA ILE A 55 1.81 -1.55 -5.64
C ILE A 55 2.93 -2.34 -4.97
N SER A 56 3.05 -2.27 -3.63
CA SER A 56 4.05 -3.04 -2.89
C SER A 56 3.77 -4.55 -2.97
N ILE A 57 2.51 -4.98 -3.02
CA ILE A 57 2.14 -6.38 -3.27
C ILE A 57 2.61 -6.82 -4.66
N TYR A 58 2.39 -6.00 -5.69
CA TYR A 58 2.90 -6.26 -7.03
C TYR A 58 4.43 -6.38 -7.07
N GLU A 59 5.13 -5.43 -6.46
CA GLU A 59 6.60 -5.44 -6.38
C GLU A 59 7.15 -6.65 -5.62
N PHE A 60 6.43 -7.14 -4.62
CA PHE A 60 6.77 -8.34 -3.86
C PHE A 60 6.55 -9.61 -4.70
N LYS A 61 5.39 -9.75 -5.35
CA LYS A 61 5.03 -10.93 -6.15
C LYS A 61 5.80 -11.04 -7.45
N LYS A 62 6.15 -9.91 -8.07
CA LYS A 62 6.83 -9.82 -9.38
C LYS A 62 6.19 -10.73 -10.44
N PRO A 63 4.88 -10.60 -10.70
CA PRO A 63 4.21 -11.44 -11.69
C PRO A 63 4.85 -11.22 -13.07
N ASP A 64 5.13 -12.30 -13.79
CA ASP A 64 5.69 -12.29 -15.15
C ASP A 64 4.60 -12.19 -16.22
N LYS A 65 3.37 -12.60 -15.87
CA LYS A 65 2.19 -12.56 -16.73
C LYS A 65 0.92 -12.34 -15.90
N TYR A 66 -0.10 -11.82 -16.55
CA TYR A 66 -1.44 -11.76 -15.96
C TYR A 66 -2.02 -13.17 -15.79
N GLN A 67 -2.49 -13.46 -14.58
CA GLN A 67 -3.40 -14.55 -14.27
C GLN A 67 -4.43 -14.03 -13.25
N GLU A 68 -5.65 -14.54 -13.28
CA GLU A 68 -6.67 -14.12 -12.34
C GLU A 68 -6.20 -14.38 -10.89
N TYR A 69 -6.42 -13.41 -10.00
CA TYR A 69 -6.03 -13.49 -8.58
C TYR A 69 -4.54 -13.79 -8.32
N TRP A 70 -3.62 -13.39 -9.20
CA TRP A 70 -2.17 -13.64 -9.03
C TRP A 70 -1.58 -13.15 -7.70
N TRP A 71 -2.25 -12.18 -7.06
CA TRP A 71 -1.86 -11.60 -5.77
C TRP A 71 -2.30 -12.42 -4.56
N ARG A 72 -3.25 -13.36 -4.70
CA ARG A 72 -3.86 -14.09 -3.58
C ARG A 72 -2.92 -15.20 -3.09
N ASP A 73 -2.70 -15.23 -1.79
CA ASP A 73 -2.08 -16.36 -1.09
C ASP A 73 -3.14 -17.21 -0.40
N GLU A 74 -2.96 -18.53 -0.45
CA GLU A 74 -3.80 -19.52 0.26
C GLU A 74 -3.08 -20.05 1.51
N GLU A 75 -2.13 -19.27 2.06
CA GLU A 75 -1.39 -19.63 3.27
C GLU A 75 -2.25 -19.38 4.54
N LYS A 76 -1.67 -18.78 5.58
CA LYS A 76 -2.38 -18.52 6.84
C LYS A 76 -3.41 -17.43 6.64
N ASP A 77 -4.65 -17.68 7.07
CA ASP A 77 -5.62 -16.60 7.29
C ASP A 77 -5.22 -15.81 8.55
N LEU A 78 -4.45 -14.75 8.32
CA LEU A 78 -4.04 -13.85 9.39
C LEU A 78 -5.17 -12.92 9.81
N LEU A 79 -6.17 -12.66 8.95
CA LEU A 79 -7.25 -11.73 9.25
C LEU A 79 -8.11 -12.26 10.39
N GLU A 80 -8.49 -13.53 10.34
CA GLU A 80 -9.20 -14.19 11.45
C GLU A 80 -8.31 -14.38 12.70
N GLY A 81 -6.99 -14.48 12.51
CA GLY A 81 -6.01 -14.70 13.58
C GLY A 81 -5.45 -13.44 14.25
N LEU A 82 -5.88 -12.23 13.86
CA LEU A 82 -5.35 -10.99 14.41
C LEU A 82 -5.73 -10.84 15.90
N SER A 83 -4.71 -10.66 16.75
CA SER A 83 -4.92 -10.33 18.17
C SER A 83 -5.46 -8.91 18.31
N ASN A 84 -6.51 -8.75 19.13
CA ASN A 84 -6.99 -7.43 19.56
C ASN A 84 -6.19 -6.84 20.73
N ILE A 85 -5.16 -7.55 21.20
CA ILE A 85 -4.26 -7.11 22.27
C ILE A 85 -2.95 -6.66 21.61
N PRO A 86 -2.61 -5.35 21.68
CA PRO A 86 -1.34 -4.88 21.16
C PRO A 86 -0.19 -5.49 21.97
N PRO A 87 0.93 -5.87 21.33
CA PRO A 87 2.10 -6.34 22.04
C PRO A 87 2.72 -5.21 22.87
N GLU A 88 3.45 -5.57 23.93
CA GLU A 88 4.31 -4.61 24.61
C GLU A 88 5.41 -4.14 23.65
N TYR A 89 5.57 -2.83 23.52
CA TYR A 89 6.64 -2.23 22.72
C TYR A 89 7.15 -0.93 23.35
N THR A 90 8.42 -0.60 23.12
CA THR A 90 9.00 0.70 23.49
C THR A 90 9.12 1.57 22.24
N SER A 91 8.34 2.65 22.19
CA SER A 91 8.44 3.63 21.09
C SER A 91 9.85 4.21 20.99
N VAL A 92 10.29 4.47 19.76
CA VAL A 92 11.61 5.05 19.47
C VAL A 92 11.83 6.39 20.17
N ILE A 93 10.76 7.15 20.44
CA ILE A 93 10.87 8.42 21.16
C ILE A 93 11.24 8.27 22.65
N TYR A 94 11.18 7.05 23.18
CA TYR A 94 11.56 6.71 24.55
C TYR A 94 12.85 5.87 24.63
N LYS A 95 13.41 5.47 23.48
CA LYS A 95 14.73 4.83 23.44
C LYS A 95 15.77 5.92 23.70
N LYS A 96 16.48 5.80 24.82
CA LYS A 96 17.59 6.69 25.19
C LYS A 96 18.81 6.43 24.30
#